data_AF-A0A8S3C2Q5-F1
#
_entry.id   AF-A0A8S3C2Q5-F1
#
_cell.length_a   1.000
_cell.length_b   1.000
_cell.length_c   1.000
_cell.angle_alpha   90.00
_cell.angle_beta   90.00
_cell.angle_gamma   90.00
#
_symmetry.space_group_name_H-M   'P 1'
#
loop_
_entity.id
_entity.type
_entity.pdbx_description
1 polymer ?
#
loop_
_entity_poly.entity_id
_entity_poly.type
_entity_poly.pdbx_seq_one_letter_code
_entity_poly.pdbx_strand_id
1 'polypeptide(L)' 'MNPNATLLLASASFDSTVRLWDVERGTCQSTLIKHSEPVYSVAFSPDG' A
#
# COMPACT_ATOMS: atom_id res chain seq x y z
N MET A 1 -4.08 -17.46 15.07
CA MET A 1 -3.96 -16.51 13.94
C MET A 1 -5.32 -16.44 13.27
N ASN A 2 -5.92 -15.25 13.18
CA ASN A 2 -7.24 -15.07 12.56
C ASN A 2 -7.10 -15.22 11.03
N PRO A 3 -7.78 -16.19 10.40
CA PRO A 3 -7.65 -16.46 8.95
C PRO A 3 -8.38 -15.44 8.06
N ASN A 4 -8.96 -14.38 8.65
CA ASN A 4 -9.68 -13.32 7.94
C ASN A 4 -8.97 -11.95 8.02
N ALA A 5 -7.79 -11.88 8.63
CA ALA A 5 -7.02 -10.64 8.69
C ALA A 5 -6.17 -10.53 7.42
N THR A 6 -6.67 -9.84 6.39
CA THR A 6 -5.86 -9.54 5.21
C THR A 6 -4.68 -8.66 5.63
N LEU A 7 -3.46 -9.18 5.45
CA LEU A 7 -2.25 -8.41 5.65
C LEU A 7 -2.07 -7.47 4.46
N LEU A 8 -2.45 -6.20 4.65
CA LEU A 8 -2.23 -5.13 3.69
C LEU A 8 -0.86 -4.49 3.92
N LEU A 9 -0.06 -4.40 2.86
CA LEU A 9 1.18 -3.63 2.83
C LEU A 9 1.01 -2.41 1.94
N ALA A 10 1.54 -1.27 2.37
CA ALA A 10 1.67 -0.08 1.54
C ALA A 10 3.14 0.19 1.24
N SER A 11 3.45 0.60 0.01
CA SER A 11 4.79 1.02 -0.40
C SER A 11 4.74 2.33 -1.15
N ALA A 12 5.61 3.26 -0.75
CA ALA A 12 5.93 4.48 -1.48
C ALA A 12 6.99 4.23 -2.55
N SER A 13 6.99 5.02 -3.62
CA SER A 13 7.94 4.87 -4.72
C SER A 13 8.36 6.21 -5.33
N PHE A 14 9.57 6.23 -5.89
CA PHE A 14 10.10 7.36 -6.64
C PHE A 14 9.40 7.56 -8.00
N ASP A 15 8.60 6.59 -8.45
CA ASP A 15 7.73 6.73 -9.64
C ASP A 15 6.47 7.57 -9.37
N SER A 16 6.42 8.29 -8.24
CA SER A 16 5.29 9.11 -7.79
C SER A 16 4.01 8.30 -7.50
N THR A 17 4.13 7.00 -7.23
CA THR A 17 2.99 6.13 -6.88
C THR A 17 3.05 5.61 -5.45
N VAL A 18 1.88 5.28 -4.93
CA VAL A 18 1.71 4.42 -3.75
C VAL A 18 1.03 3.13 -4.19
N ARG A 19 1.55 1.98 -3.77
CA ARG A 19 0.96 0.67 -4.08
C ARG A 19 0.47 -0.01 -2.82
N LEU A 20 -0.70 -0.65 -2.93
CA LEU A 20 -1.28 -1.49 -1.89
C LEU A 20 -1.20 -2.95 -2.32
N TRP A 21 -0.75 -3.80 -1.42
CA TRP A 21 -0.48 -5.21 -1.68
C TRP A 21 -1.28 -6.08 -0.73
N ASP A 22 -1.88 -7.13 -1.29
CA ASP A 22 -2.31 -8.28 -0.51
C ASP A 22 -1.09 -9.19 -0.35
N VAL A 23 -0.54 -9.25 0.87
CA VAL A 23 0.67 -10.03 1.13
C VAL A 23 0.40 -11.53 1.08
N GLU A 24 -0.82 -11.98 1.43
CA GLU A 24 -1.18 -13.40 1.40
C GLU A 24 -1.26 -13.93 -0.02
N ARG A 25 -1.82 -13.12 -0.93
CA ARG A 25 -1.94 -13.46 -2.35
C ARG A 25 -0.69 -13.10 -3.16
N GLY A 26 0.18 -12.24 -2.62
CA GLY A 26 1.35 -11.71 -3.32
C GLY A 26 0.97 -10.81 -4.50
N THR A 27 -0.21 -10.17 -4.46
CA THR A 27 -0.73 -9.37 -5.57
C THR A 27 -0.80 -7.89 -5.25
N CYS A 28 -0.56 -7.06 -6.27
CA CYS A 28 -0.83 -5.62 -6.20
C CYS A 28 -2.34 -5.40 -6.32
N GLN A 29 -2.98 -4.94 -5.25
CA GLN A 29 -4.41 -4.69 -5.21
C GLN A 29 -4.77 -3.33 -5.79
N SER A 30 -3.93 -2.31 -5.56
CA SER A 30 -4.19 -0.95 -6.07
C SER A 30 -2.90 -0.16 -6.27
N THR A 31 -2.95 0.79 -7.21
CA THR A 31 -1.89 1.79 -7.45
C THR A 31 -2.51 3.17 -7.44
N LEU A 32 -2.11 3.99 -6.47
CA LEU A 32 -2.56 5.36 -6.27
C LEU A 32 -1.57 6.30 -6.99
N ILE A 33 -2.05 6.94 -8.06
CA ILE A 33 -1.26 7.76 -8.99
C ILE A 33 -1.49 9.28 -8.81
N LYS A 34 -1.86 9.71 -7.60
CA LYS A 34 -2.27 11.11 -7.37
C LYS A 34 -1.08 12.07 -7.21
N HIS A 35 0.11 11.56 -6.90
CA HIS A 35 1.28 12.40 -6.67
C HIS A 35 1.95 12.76 -8.00
N SER A 36 2.31 14.03 -8.16
CA SER A 36 3.09 14.53 -9.30
C SER A 36 4.60 14.43 -9.09
N GLU A 37 5.02 14.08 -7.87
CA GLU A 37 6.40 14.02 -7.41
C GLU A 37 6.65 12.72 -6.63
N PRO A 38 7.92 12.28 -6.48
CA PRO A 38 8.28 11.10 -5.71
C PRO A 38 7.66 11.03 -4.32
N VAL A 39 7.22 9.83 -3.94
CA VAL A 39 6.69 9.57 -2.59
C VAL A 39 7.78 8.97 -1.72
N TYR A 40 8.10 9.64 -0.61
CA TYR A 40 9.18 9.24 0.29
C TYR A 40 8.71 8.40 1.47
N SER A 41 7.44 8.49 1.85
CA SER A 41 6.90 7.77 3.01
C SER A 41 5.38 7.61 2.92
N VAL A 42 4.87 6.58 3.56
CA VAL A 42 3.44 6.30 3.73
C VAL A 42 3.20 5.80 5.15
N ALA A 43 2.04 6.12 5.69
CA ALA A 43 1.57 5.63 6.99
C ALA A 43 0.10 5.24 6.87
N PHE A 44 -0.29 4.18 7.57
CA PHE A 44 -1.69 3.87 7.77
C PHE A 44 -2.25 4.74 8.89
N SER A 45 -3.48 5.23 8.69
CA SER A 45 -4.19 5.94 9.74
C SER A 45 -4.64 4.95 10.81
N PRO A 46 -4.54 5.28 12.11
CA PRO A 46 -4.92 4.37 13.19
C PRO A 46 -6.43 4.09 13.25
N ASP A 47 -7.25 4.92 12.62
CA ASP A 47 -8.70 4.75 12.47
C ASP A 47 -9.10 3.83 11.31
N GLY A 48 -8.17 3.51 10.40
CA GLY A 48 -8.43 2.69 9.22
C GLY A 48 -8.89 3.49 8.02
#